data_AF-A0A8H6YVE8-F1
#
_entry.id   AF-A0A8H6YVE8-F1
#
_cell.length_a   1.000
_cell.length_b   1.000
_cell.length_c   1.000
_cell.angle_alpha   90.00
_cell.angle_beta   90.00
_cell.angle_gamma   90.00
#
_symmetry.space_group_name_H-M   'P 1'
#
loop_
_entity.id
_entity.type
_entity.pdbx_description
1 polymer ?
#
loop_
_entity_poly.entity_id
_entity_poly.type
_entity_poly.pdbx_seq_one_letter_code
_entity_poly.pdbx_strand_id
1 'polypeptide(L)'
;MLYKWRLTQPLVSSSFTFRPKTVTLEGLRFIQEVIAKTVTPSWINSVPKNYGESNAGTIKADEWRLLATIYIPIALVLMWGDKSPSTHASHFRNLLMHSMALFQAVTLVCLCSTSHVRATAYRNFMKQWVEELYKLHPHTKFDDRRPNVHAAFHIYDFLLLFGPVLSWWSFPFERLIGMLQKINTNDHIGGKTINCVSILED
;
A
#
# COMPACT_ATOMS: atom_id res chain seq x y z
N MET A 1 -12.27 27.28 5.11
CA MET A 1 -13.46 26.47 5.40
C MET A 1 -13.13 25.09 5.97
N LEU A 2 -12.29 24.27 5.30
CA LEU A 2 -11.93 22.92 5.76
C LEU A 2 -11.15 22.88 7.10
N TYR A 3 -10.23 23.81 7.33
CA TYR A 3 -9.46 23.88 8.59
C TYR A 3 -10.35 24.13 9.81
N LYS A 4 -11.26 25.11 9.72
CA LYS A 4 -12.23 25.39 10.78
C LYS A 4 -13.17 24.20 11.01
N TRP A 5 -13.59 23.52 9.96
CA TRP A 5 -14.37 22.28 10.07
C TRP A 5 -13.59 21.15 10.77
N ARG A 6 -12.30 20.93 10.43
CA ARG A 6 -11.47 19.89 11.06
C ARG A 6 -11.31 20.10 12.57
N LEU A 7 -11.19 21.35 13.02
CA LEU A 7 -11.12 21.68 14.44
C LEU A 7 -12.40 21.37 15.22
N THR A 8 -13.55 21.23 14.53
CA THR A 8 -14.84 20.90 15.17
C THR A 8 -15.12 19.41 15.25
N GLN A 9 -14.29 18.56 14.62
CA GLN A 9 -14.47 17.12 14.65
C GLN A 9 -13.76 16.49 15.87
N PRO A 10 -14.32 15.45 16.48
CA PRO A 10 -13.67 14.76 17.60
C PRO A 10 -12.30 14.21 17.19
N LEU A 11 -11.30 14.40 18.06
CA LEU A 11 -9.93 13.91 17.85
C LEU A 11 -9.82 12.39 17.96
N VAL A 12 -10.81 11.77 18.60
CA VAL A 12 -10.89 10.32 18.80
C VAL A 12 -12.12 9.81 18.08
N SER A 13 -11.91 8.85 17.19
CA SER A 13 -13.01 8.13 16.56
C SER A 13 -13.80 7.38 17.63
N SER A 14 -15.10 7.63 17.74
CA SER A 14 -16.03 6.82 18.56
C SER A 14 -16.28 5.43 17.95
N SER A 15 -15.53 5.07 16.89
CA SER A 15 -15.61 3.76 16.26
C SER A 15 -15.38 2.69 17.30
N PHE A 16 -16.46 1.97 17.60
CA PHE A 16 -16.41 0.64 18.17
C PHE A 16 -15.22 -0.09 17.54
N THR A 17 -14.28 -0.56 18.35
CA THR A 17 -13.08 -1.24 17.87
C THR A 17 -13.54 -2.58 17.28
N PHE A 18 -14.01 -2.55 16.04
CA PHE A 18 -14.30 -3.75 15.29
C PHE A 18 -12.98 -4.45 15.07
N ARG A 19 -12.69 -5.46 15.89
CA ARG A 19 -11.60 -6.39 15.61
C ARG A 19 -12.09 -7.33 14.52
N PRO A 20 -11.57 -7.24 13.29
CA PRO A 20 -11.91 -8.23 12.28
C PRO A 20 -11.46 -9.58 12.82
N LYS A 21 -12.39 -10.53 12.97
CA LYS A 21 -12.09 -11.91 13.41
C LYS A 21 -11.13 -12.64 12.46
N THR A 22 -10.81 -12.04 11.31
CA THR A 22 -10.03 -12.63 10.22
C THR A 22 -8.52 -12.48 10.41
N VAL A 23 -8.03 -11.49 11.16
CA VAL A 23 -6.60 -11.30 11.44
C VAL A 23 -6.34 -11.69 12.89
N THR A 24 -5.90 -12.93 13.09
CA THR A 24 -5.50 -13.44 14.41
C THR A 24 -4.02 -13.15 14.67
N LEU A 25 -3.62 -13.14 15.94
CA LEU A 25 -2.20 -13.04 16.32
C LEU A 25 -1.38 -14.19 15.70
N GLU A 26 -1.97 -15.38 15.62
CA GLU A 26 -1.38 -16.53 14.94
C GLU A 26 -1.16 -16.27 13.44
N GLY A 27 -2.15 -15.69 12.75
CA GLY A 27 -2.00 -15.30 11.35
C GLY A 27 -0.91 -14.25 11.13
N LEU A 28 -0.82 -13.26 12.03
CA LEU A 28 0.27 -12.26 11.97
C LEU A 28 1.65 -12.91 12.18
N ARG A 29 1.79 -13.80 13.17
CA ARG A 29 3.03 -14.56 13.41
C ARG A 29 3.41 -15.43 12.22
N PHE A 30 2.43 -16.04 11.57
CA PHE A 30 2.68 -16.81 10.35
C PHE A 30 3.18 -15.93 9.20
N ILE A 31 2.62 -14.73 9.01
CA ILE A 31 3.14 -13.76 8.04
C ILE A 31 4.59 -13.37 8.36
N GLN A 32 4.91 -13.09 9.64
CA GLN A 32 6.28 -12.80 10.08
C GLN A 32 7.24 -13.97 9.80
N GLU A 33 6.78 -15.21 10.02
CA GLU A 33 7.56 -16.43 9.70
C GLU A 33 7.82 -16.55 8.19
N VAL A 34 6.81 -16.31 7.36
CA VAL A 34 6.97 -16.29 5.89
C VAL A 34 7.97 -15.21 5.47
N ILE A 35 7.88 -14.01 6.04
CA ILE A 35 8.86 -12.94 5.79
C ILE A 35 10.29 -13.40 6.14
N ALA A 36 10.46 -14.05 7.30
CA ALA A 36 11.77 -14.49 7.76
C ALA A 36 12.36 -15.64 6.94
N LYS A 37 11.52 -16.53 6.39
CA LYS A 37 11.94 -17.72 5.65
C LYS A 37 12.02 -17.53 4.12
N THR A 38 11.36 -16.51 3.57
CA THR A 38 11.37 -16.27 2.13
C THR A 38 12.72 -15.72 1.70
N VAL A 39 13.43 -16.48 0.85
CA VAL A 39 14.67 -16.03 0.23
C VAL A 39 14.33 -15.18 -0.99
N THR A 40 14.78 -13.93 -1.01
CA THR A 40 14.63 -13.01 -2.14
C THR A 40 15.96 -12.76 -2.84
N PRO A 41 15.95 -12.46 -4.14
CA PRO A 41 17.14 -11.94 -4.82
C PRO A 41 17.67 -10.66 -4.17
N SER A 42 18.97 -10.39 -4.36
CA SER A 42 19.68 -9.24 -3.75
C SER A 42 19.16 -7.85 -4.15
N TRP A 43 18.45 -7.75 -5.26
CA TRP A 43 17.88 -6.50 -5.78
C TRP A 43 16.49 -6.17 -5.20
N ILE A 44 15.94 -7.06 -4.36
CA ILE A 44 14.71 -6.82 -3.61
C ILE A 44 15.07 -6.26 -2.23
N ASN A 45 14.49 -5.12 -1.88
CA ASN A 45 14.67 -4.52 -0.56
C ASN A 45 14.10 -5.42 0.56
N SER A 46 14.65 -5.33 1.77
CA SER A 46 14.12 -6.06 2.92
C SER A 46 12.87 -5.39 3.48
N VAL A 47 11.96 -6.21 4.02
CA VAL A 47 10.86 -5.76 4.87
C VAL A 47 11.14 -6.14 6.34
N PRO A 48 10.57 -5.44 7.35
CA PRO A 48 10.75 -5.80 8.75
C PRO A 48 10.21 -7.20 9.07
N LYS A 49 11.05 -8.06 9.67
CA LYS A 49 10.66 -9.43 10.06
C LYS A 49 9.61 -9.45 11.18
N ASN A 50 9.63 -8.44 12.04
CA ASN A 50 8.66 -8.20 13.11
C ASN A 50 7.46 -7.35 12.63
N TYR A 51 7.08 -7.45 11.35
CA TYR A 51 5.93 -6.73 10.77
C TYR A 51 4.70 -6.79 11.70
N GLY A 52 4.09 -5.63 11.95
CA GLY A 52 2.92 -5.48 12.82
C GLY A 52 3.21 -5.28 14.31
N GLU A 53 4.49 -5.35 14.74
CA GLU A 53 4.88 -5.02 16.11
C GLU A 53 5.17 -3.53 16.29
N SER A 54 4.96 -3.00 17.50
CA SER A 54 5.14 -1.58 17.81
C SER A 54 6.59 -1.09 17.63
N ASN A 55 7.57 -1.98 17.77
CA ASN A 55 8.99 -1.69 17.58
C ASN A 55 9.49 -1.93 16.14
N ALA A 56 8.62 -2.32 15.20
CA ALA A 56 9.00 -2.52 13.80
C ALA A 56 9.27 -1.19 13.06
N GLY A 57 8.86 -0.07 13.65
CA GLY A 57 8.91 1.25 13.02
C GLY A 57 7.77 1.45 12.02
N THR A 58 7.90 2.50 11.20
CA THR A 58 6.90 2.83 10.18
C THR A 58 7.23 2.15 8.86
N ILE A 59 6.27 1.38 8.34
CA ILE A 59 6.40 0.73 7.04
C ILE A 59 6.41 1.78 5.92
N LYS A 60 7.47 1.77 5.12
CA LYS A 60 7.67 2.65 3.96
C LYS A 60 6.85 2.17 2.77
N ALA A 61 6.64 3.03 1.79
CA ALA A 61 5.83 2.70 0.62
C ALA A 61 6.36 1.51 -0.19
N ASP A 62 7.67 1.39 -0.36
CA ASP A 62 8.27 0.24 -1.05
C ASP A 62 8.11 -1.06 -0.23
N GLU A 63 8.21 -0.98 1.09
CA GLU A 63 7.96 -2.12 1.98
C GLU A 63 6.50 -2.57 1.89
N TRP A 64 5.54 -1.63 1.86
CA TRP A 64 4.13 -1.92 1.61
C TRP A 64 3.91 -2.63 0.28
N ARG A 65 4.59 -2.17 -0.79
CA ARG A 65 4.54 -2.80 -2.11
C ARG A 65 5.04 -4.24 -2.06
N LEU A 66 6.18 -4.50 -1.41
CA LEU A 66 6.75 -5.84 -1.29
C LEU A 66 5.88 -6.76 -0.44
N LEU A 67 5.34 -6.26 0.68
CA LEU A 67 4.38 -7.00 1.50
C LEU A 67 3.16 -7.43 0.67
N ALA A 68 2.57 -6.51 -0.08
CA ALA A 68 1.37 -6.77 -0.88
C ALA A 68 1.62 -7.66 -2.11
N THR A 69 2.83 -7.66 -2.67
CA THR A 69 3.11 -8.37 -3.95
C THR A 69 3.90 -9.67 -3.79
N ILE A 70 4.57 -9.87 -2.66
CA ILE A 70 5.39 -11.07 -2.40
C ILE A 70 4.90 -11.78 -1.15
N TYR A 71 5.09 -11.18 0.02
CA TYR A 71 5.01 -11.90 1.29
C TYR A 71 3.59 -12.27 1.71
N ILE A 72 2.66 -11.30 1.68
CA ILE A 72 1.26 -11.55 2.07
C ILE A 72 0.59 -12.53 1.10
N PRO A 73 0.73 -12.41 -0.24
CA PRO A 73 0.21 -13.43 -1.16
C PRO A 73 0.68 -14.85 -0.82
N ILE A 74 1.98 -15.05 -0.58
CA ILE A 74 2.54 -16.35 -0.20
C ILE A 74 1.91 -16.85 1.10
N ALA A 75 1.89 -16.00 2.13
CA ALA A 75 1.32 -16.37 3.43
C ALA A 75 -0.15 -16.77 3.33
N LEU A 76 -0.98 -15.98 2.64
CA LEU A 76 -2.40 -16.27 2.51
C LEU A 76 -2.68 -17.54 1.70
N VAL A 77 -1.89 -17.82 0.65
CA VAL A 77 -2.02 -19.08 -0.11
C VAL A 77 -1.65 -20.28 0.77
N LEU A 78 -0.57 -20.20 1.55
CA LEU A 78 -0.19 -21.29 2.46
C LEU A 78 -1.22 -21.51 3.57
N MET A 79 -1.84 -20.44 4.08
CA MET A 79 -2.84 -20.54 5.13
C MET A 79 -4.21 -21.05 4.65
N TRP A 80 -4.64 -20.61 3.46
CA TRP A 80 -6.05 -20.74 3.00
C TRP A 80 -6.21 -21.42 1.64
N GLY A 81 -5.11 -21.80 0.98
CA GLY A 81 -5.12 -22.38 -0.36
C GLY A 81 -5.63 -23.83 -0.43
N ASP A 82 -5.40 -24.62 0.62
CA ASP A 82 -5.52 -26.09 0.59
C ASP A 82 -6.45 -26.66 1.68
N LYS A 83 -7.67 -26.12 1.79
CA LYS A 83 -8.65 -26.62 2.77
C LYS A 83 -9.81 -27.30 2.05
N SER A 84 -10.08 -28.56 2.44
CA SER A 84 -11.26 -29.35 2.05
C SER A 84 -12.55 -28.51 2.18
N PRO A 85 -13.52 -28.64 1.24
CA PRO A 85 -14.71 -27.81 1.19
C PRO A 85 -15.54 -27.95 2.47
N SER A 86 -15.36 -27.00 3.38
CA SER A 86 -16.19 -26.75 4.55
C SER A 86 -16.60 -25.28 4.53
N THR A 87 -17.68 -24.93 5.24
CA THR A 87 -18.20 -23.54 5.28
C THR A 87 -17.16 -22.53 5.79
N HIS A 88 -16.28 -22.94 6.70
CA HIS A 88 -15.17 -22.09 7.16
C HIS A 88 -14.08 -21.96 6.09
N ALA A 89 -13.77 -23.03 5.37
CA ALA A 89 -12.81 -22.99 4.26
C ALA A 89 -13.28 -22.09 3.11
N SER A 90 -14.58 -22.07 2.79
CA SER A 90 -15.12 -21.21 1.73
C SER A 90 -15.03 -19.71 2.07
N HIS A 91 -15.23 -19.33 3.33
CA HIS A 91 -15.03 -17.94 3.77
C HIS A 91 -13.58 -17.47 3.59
N PHE A 92 -12.61 -18.25 4.06
CA PHE A 92 -11.19 -17.92 3.92
C PHE A 92 -10.72 -17.94 2.46
N ARG A 93 -11.30 -18.81 1.63
CA ARG A 93 -11.06 -18.81 0.19
C ARG A 93 -11.57 -17.52 -0.46
N ASN A 94 -12.74 -17.03 -0.08
CA ASN A 94 -13.25 -15.76 -0.59
C ASN A 94 -12.39 -14.58 -0.14
N LEU A 95 -11.90 -14.58 1.11
CA LEU A 95 -10.92 -13.59 1.59
C LEU A 95 -9.62 -13.65 0.77
N LEU A 96 -9.09 -14.85 0.51
CA LEU A 96 -7.91 -15.04 -0.33
C LEU A 96 -8.13 -14.43 -1.72
N MET A 97 -9.23 -14.78 -2.38
CA MET A 97 -9.55 -14.27 -3.72
C MET A 97 -9.72 -12.74 -3.73
N HIS A 98 -10.41 -12.19 -2.73
CA HIS A 98 -10.56 -10.75 -2.55
C HIS A 98 -9.20 -10.05 -2.37
N SER A 99 -8.32 -10.57 -1.52
CA SER A 99 -6.96 -10.03 -1.34
C SER A 99 -6.13 -10.15 -2.62
N MET A 100 -6.22 -11.27 -3.34
CA MET A 100 -5.48 -11.48 -4.59
C MET A 100 -5.89 -10.50 -5.68
N ALA A 101 -7.17 -10.17 -5.81
CA ALA A 101 -7.63 -9.13 -6.74
C ALA A 101 -6.91 -7.80 -6.45
N LEU A 102 -6.84 -7.37 -5.19
CA LEU A 102 -6.12 -6.15 -4.82
C LEU A 102 -4.62 -6.24 -5.12
N PHE A 103 -3.97 -7.36 -4.82
CA PHE A 103 -2.54 -7.55 -5.08
C PHE A 103 -2.20 -7.58 -6.56
N GLN A 104 -3.08 -8.16 -7.39
CA GLN A 104 -2.94 -8.12 -8.85
C GLN A 104 -3.11 -6.68 -9.38
N ALA A 105 -4.07 -5.93 -8.84
CA ALA A 105 -4.21 -4.51 -9.16
C ALA A 105 -2.94 -3.72 -8.83
N VAL A 106 -2.40 -3.87 -7.61
CA VAL A 106 -1.15 -3.22 -7.17
C VAL A 106 0.03 -3.62 -8.06
N THR A 107 0.15 -4.91 -8.40
CA THR A 107 1.23 -5.40 -9.26
C THR A 107 1.21 -4.71 -10.62
N LEU A 108 0.02 -4.59 -11.25
CA LEU A 108 -0.12 -3.96 -12.56
C LEU A 108 0.25 -2.47 -12.56
N VAL A 109 -0.16 -1.72 -11.53
CA VAL A 109 0.13 -0.27 -11.47
C VAL A 109 1.59 0.02 -11.14
N CYS A 110 2.28 -0.91 -10.47
CA CYS A 110 3.70 -0.78 -10.15
C CYS A 110 4.65 -1.18 -11.30
N LEU A 111 4.14 -1.60 -12.46
CA LEU A 111 4.98 -1.89 -13.62
C LEU A 111 5.53 -0.60 -14.25
N CYS A 112 6.77 -0.67 -14.75
CA CYS A 112 7.42 0.45 -15.45
C CYS A 112 6.84 0.74 -16.84
N SER A 113 5.83 0.00 -17.29
CA SER A 113 5.14 0.22 -18.55
C SER A 113 3.65 -0.08 -18.41
N THR A 114 2.83 0.59 -19.22
CA THR A 114 1.38 0.40 -19.24
C THR A 114 0.88 0.19 -20.67
N SER A 115 -0.34 -0.30 -20.78
CA SER A 115 -1.09 -0.46 -22.03
C SER A 115 -2.58 -0.43 -21.71
N HIS A 116 -3.42 -0.25 -22.73
CA HIS A 116 -4.88 -0.34 -22.55
C HIS A 116 -5.29 -1.65 -21.87
N VAL A 117 -4.71 -2.78 -22.29
CA VAL A 117 -5.00 -4.10 -21.70
C VAL A 117 -4.68 -4.13 -20.20
N ARG A 118 -3.52 -3.58 -19.79
CA ARG A 118 -3.12 -3.52 -18.38
C ARG A 118 -3.99 -2.58 -17.57
N ALA A 119 -4.32 -1.41 -18.10
CA ALA A 119 -5.24 -0.47 -17.45
C ALA A 119 -6.61 -1.11 -17.24
N THR A 120 -7.18 -1.74 -18.28
CA THR A 120 -8.46 -2.45 -18.17
C THR A 120 -8.39 -3.59 -17.14
N ALA A 121 -7.32 -4.39 -17.15
CA ALA A 121 -7.12 -5.44 -16.14
C ALA A 121 -7.06 -4.87 -14.72
N TYR A 122 -6.34 -3.76 -14.50
CA TYR A 122 -6.31 -3.06 -13.21
C TYR A 122 -7.72 -2.66 -12.75
N ARG A 123 -8.50 -2.00 -13.62
CA ARG A 123 -9.87 -1.57 -13.29
C ARG A 123 -10.77 -2.76 -12.97
N ASN A 124 -10.61 -3.88 -13.69
CA ASN A 124 -11.38 -5.11 -13.43
C ASN A 124 -11.04 -5.72 -12.06
N PHE A 125 -9.77 -5.78 -11.69
CA PHE A 125 -9.36 -6.26 -10.37
C PHE A 125 -9.83 -5.34 -9.24
N MET A 126 -9.75 -4.02 -9.43
CA MET A 126 -10.29 -3.05 -8.47
C MET A 126 -11.81 -3.20 -8.30
N LYS A 127 -12.54 -3.41 -9.39
CA LYS A 127 -13.98 -3.68 -9.36
C LYS A 127 -14.28 -4.96 -8.57
N GLN A 128 -13.61 -6.07 -8.90
CA GLN A 128 -13.77 -7.34 -8.20
C GLN A 128 -13.48 -7.22 -6.70
N TRP A 129 -12.42 -6.49 -6.35
CA TRP A 129 -12.08 -6.23 -4.96
C TRP A 129 -13.20 -5.45 -4.24
N VAL A 130 -13.70 -4.36 -4.82
CA VAL A 130 -14.77 -3.53 -4.20
C VAL A 130 -16.10 -4.27 -4.10
N GLU A 131 -16.49 -5.05 -5.10
CA GLU A 131 -17.76 -5.79 -5.09
C GLU A 131 -17.87 -6.77 -3.91
N GLU A 132 -16.75 -7.37 -3.50
CA GLU A 132 -16.69 -8.31 -2.39
C GLU A 132 -16.41 -7.64 -1.04
N LEU A 133 -15.93 -6.38 -1.03
CA LEU A 133 -15.53 -5.64 0.18
C LEU A 133 -16.66 -5.62 1.22
N TYR A 134 -17.88 -5.25 0.83
CA TYR A 134 -19.00 -5.14 1.77
C TYR A 134 -19.56 -6.48 2.24
N LYS A 135 -19.36 -7.54 1.46
CA LYS A 135 -19.78 -8.90 1.82
C LYS A 135 -18.83 -9.49 2.86
N LEU A 136 -17.53 -9.34 2.64
CA LEU A 136 -16.47 -9.90 3.49
C LEU A 136 -16.15 -9.02 4.70
N HIS A 137 -16.38 -7.71 4.57
CA HIS A 137 -16.13 -6.73 5.61
C HIS A 137 -17.37 -5.86 5.86
N PRO A 138 -18.46 -6.40 6.46
CA PRO A 138 -19.72 -5.68 6.63
C PRO A 138 -19.62 -4.36 7.41
N HIS A 139 -18.65 -4.24 8.32
CA HIS A 139 -18.38 -3.00 9.06
C HIS A 139 -18.04 -1.82 8.14
N THR A 140 -17.56 -2.08 6.93
CA THR A 140 -17.23 -1.04 5.94
C THR A 140 -18.45 -0.43 5.26
N LYS A 141 -19.65 -1.02 5.41
CA LYS A 141 -20.90 -0.55 4.78
C LYS A 141 -21.35 0.82 5.28
N PHE A 142 -21.05 1.14 6.54
CA PHE A 142 -21.48 2.38 7.20
C PHE A 142 -20.44 3.50 7.07
N ASP A 143 -19.28 3.22 6.47
CA ASP A 143 -18.28 4.22 6.13
C ASP A 143 -18.70 4.92 4.84
N ASP A 144 -19.53 5.95 4.97
CA ASP A 144 -19.93 6.76 3.83
C ASP A 144 -18.71 7.49 3.24
N ARG A 145 -18.35 7.11 2.01
CA ARG A 145 -17.33 7.75 1.14
C ARG A 145 -15.89 7.44 1.55
N ARG A 146 -15.28 6.48 0.84
CA ARG A 146 -13.85 6.17 0.92
C ARG A 146 -13.10 6.90 -0.20
N PRO A 147 -12.60 8.13 0.02
CA PRO A 147 -11.93 8.91 -1.02
C PRO A 147 -10.75 8.16 -1.63
N ASN A 148 -10.04 7.35 -0.84
CA ASN A 148 -8.93 6.53 -1.32
C ASN A 148 -9.39 5.46 -2.32
N VAL A 149 -10.53 4.82 -2.08
CA VAL A 149 -11.09 3.83 -3.02
C VAL A 149 -11.51 4.52 -4.31
N HIS A 150 -12.19 5.67 -4.20
CA HIS A 150 -12.56 6.48 -5.37
C HIS A 150 -11.34 6.94 -6.18
N ALA A 151 -10.33 7.50 -5.51
CA ALA A 151 -9.08 7.92 -6.15
C ALA A 151 -8.35 6.74 -6.82
N ALA A 152 -8.39 5.55 -6.21
CA ALA A 152 -7.81 4.35 -6.83
C ALA A 152 -8.49 3.99 -8.17
N PHE A 153 -9.79 4.21 -8.34
CA PHE A 153 -10.45 3.99 -9.64
C PHE A 153 -9.96 4.95 -10.73
N HIS A 154 -9.56 6.18 -10.36
CA HIS A 154 -8.99 7.16 -11.30
C HIS A 154 -7.58 6.80 -11.76
N ILE A 155 -6.87 5.89 -11.08
CA ILE A 155 -5.58 5.39 -11.57
C ILE A 155 -5.73 4.76 -12.95
N TYR A 156 -6.89 4.16 -13.28
CA TYR A 156 -7.17 3.70 -14.65
C TYR A 156 -7.04 4.84 -15.67
N ASP A 157 -7.67 5.98 -15.40
CA ASP A 157 -7.68 7.11 -16.33
C ASP A 157 -6.26 7.67 -16.45
N PHE A 158 -5.52 7.74 -15.34
CA PHE A 158 -4.13 8.20 -15.31
C PHE A 158 -3.17 7.28 -16.04
N LEU A 159 -3.37 5.96 -15.99
CA LEU A 159 -2.59 5.01 -16.78
C LEU A 159 -2.74 5.24 -18.28
N LEU A 160 -3.92 5.66 -18.74
CA LEU A 160 -4.17 5.94 -20.15
C LEU A 160 -3.63 7.31 -20.57
N LEU A 161 -3.73 8.32 -19.70
CA LEU A 161 -3.37 9.70 -20.02
C LEU A 161 -1.88 10.00 -19.80
N PHE A 162 -1.29 9.48 -18.74
CA PHE A 162 0.05 9.86 -18.27
C PHE A 162 1.06 8.71 -18.32
N GLY A 163 0.63 7.50 -18.71
CA GLY A 163 1.48 6.33 -18.75
C GLY A 163 1.65 5.67 -17.36
N PRO A 164 2.73 4.89 -17.15
CA PRO A 164 2.92 4.11 -15.93
C PRO A 164 3.06 5.01 -14.69
N VAL A 165 2.62 4.52 -13.52
CA VAL A 165 2.58 5.30 -12.26
C VAL A 165 3.94 5.89 -11.89
N LEU A 166 5.03 5.16 -12.16
CA LEU A 166 6.39 5.62 -11.86
C LEU A 166 6.75 6.95 -12.55
N SER A 167 6.09 7.29 -13.65
CA SER A 167 6.33 8.54 -14.38
C SER A 167 5.75 9.77 -13.69
N TRP A 168 4.76 9.60 -12.82
CA TRP A 168 4.00 10.72 -12.23
C TRP A 168 3.76 10.59 -10.71
N TRP A 169 4.33 9.58 -10.06
CA TRP A 169 4.27 9.44 -8.61
C TRP A 169 5.03 10.56 -7.87
N SER A 170 4.68 10.80 -6.61
CA SER A 170 5.23 11.92 -5.82
C SER A 170 6.62 11.65 -5.21
N PHE A 171 7.08 10.40 -5.13
CA PHE A 171 8.31 10.04 -4.41
C PHE A 171 9.59 10.77 -4.86
N PRO A 172 9.82 11.03 -6.17
CA PRO A 172 10.96 11.82 -6.60
C PRO A 172 10.94 13.24 -6.03
N PHE A 173 9.75 13.86 -5.95
CA PHE A 173 9.57 15.19 -5.36
C PHE A 173 9.74 15.16 -3.85
N GLU A 174 9.22 14.15 -3.15
CA GLU A 174 9.44 13.97 -1.71
C GLU A 174 10.93 13.82 -1.37
N ARG A 175 11.68 13.05 -2.20
CA ARG A 175 13.13 12.92 -2.06
C ARG A 175 13.83 14.27 -2.27
N LEU A 176 13.42 15.02 -3.29
CA LEU A 176 13.96 16.35 -3.56
C LEU A 176 13.68 17.32 -2.41
N ILE A 177 12.45 17.34 -1.88
CA ILE A 177 12.07 18.17 -0.72
C ILE A 177 12.94 17.79 0.49
N GLY A 178 13.12 16.50 0.76
CA GLY A 178 13.99 16.03 1.84
C GLY A 178 15.46 16.40 1.65
N MET A 179 15.95 16.53 0.41
CA MET A 179 17.29 17.06 0.13
C MET A 179 17.35 18.57 0.37
N LEU A 180 16.36 19.32 -0.11
CA LEU A 180 16.27 20.77 0.08
C LEU A 180 16.20 21.14 1.57
N GLN A 181 15.46 20.39 2.37
CA GLN A 181 15.36 20.56 3.83
C GLN A 181 16.71 20.37 4.57
N LYS A 182 17.67 19.67 3.97
CA LYS A 182 19.02 19.48 4.53
C LYS A 182 20.00 20.58 4.14
N ILE A 183 19.66 21.42 3.17
CA ILE A 183 20.46 22.57 2.82
C ILE A 183 20.29 23.60 3.93
N ASN A 184 21.39 23.98 4.57
CA ASN A 184 21.37 25.03 5.58
C ASN A 184 21.12 26.38 4.90
N THR A 185 19.85 26.79 4.86
CA THR A 185 19.49 28.18 4.59
C THR A 185 19.63 28.95 5.90
N ASN A 186 20.73 29.66 6.09
CA ASN A 186 20.92 30.53 7.27
C ASN A 186 19.95 31.74 7.27
N ASP A 187 18.79 31.67 6.61
CA ASP A 187 17.75 32.72 6.46
C ASP A 187 18.24 34.11 6.04
N HIS A 188 19.50 34.24 5.61
CA HIS A 188 20.07 35.45 5.06
C HIS A 188 19.68 35.59 3.58
N ILE A 189 18.80 36.54 3.28
CA ILE A 189 18.53 36.98 1.91
C ILE A 189 19.83 37.56 1.33
N GLY A 190 20.38 36.92 0.28
CA GLY A 190 21.60 37.37 -0.42
C GLY A 190 22.92 36.73 0.03
N GLY A 191 22.88 35.66 0.83
CA GLY A 191 24.10 34.90 1.18
C GLY A 191 24.76 34.25 -0.05
N LYS A 192 26.10 34.28 -0.12
CA LYS A 192 26.88 33.63 -1.20
C LYS A 192 26.52 32.14 -1.27
N THR A 193 25.97 31.70 -2.41
CA THR A 193 25.83 30.28 -2.73
C THR A 193 27.22 29.66 -2.79
N ILE A 194 27.43 28.59 -2.02
CA ILE A 194 28.65 27.78 -2.09
C ILE A 194 28.62 27.11 -3.48
N ASN A 195 29.64 27.35 -4.30
CA ASN A 195 29.74 26.77 -5.64
C ASN A 195 29.72 25.24 -5.55
N CYS A 196 28.59 24.63 -5.92
CA CYS A 196 28.36 23.19 -5.89
C CYS A 196 28.86 22.54 -7.20
N VAL A 197 30.10 22.83 -7.60
CA VAL A 197 30.72 22.24 -8.82
C VAL A 197 31.62 21.04 -8.47
N SER A 198 31.91 20.79 -7.20
CA SER A 198 32.86 19.74 -6.77
C SER A 198 32.21 18.48 -6.18
N ILE A 199 30.91 18.21 -6.40
CA ILE A 199 30.24 16.99 -5.88
C ILE A 199 29.79 16.06 -7.03
N LEU A 200 30.41 16.16 -8.21
CA LEU A 200 30.19 15.22 -9.32
C LEU A 200 31.44 14.45 -9.75
N GLU A 201 32.53 14.59 -9.01
CA GLU A 201 33.74 13.77 -9.15
C GLU A 201 34.10 13.25 -7.76
N ASP A 202 33.44 12.17 -7.33
CA ASP A 202 33.93 11.11 -6.42
C ASP A 202 32.82 10.07 -6.14
#